data_AF-A0A397TTD1-F1
#
_entry.id   AF-A0A397TTD1-F1
#
_cell.length_a   1.000
_cell.length_b   1.000
_cell.length_c   1.000
_cell.angle_alpha   90.00
_cell.angle_beta   90.00
_cell.angle_gamma   90.00
#
_symmetry.space_group_name_H-M   'P 1'
#
loop_
_entity.id
_entity.type
_entity.pdbx_description
1 polymer ?
#
loop_
_entity_poly.entity_id
_entity_poly.type
_entity_poly.pdbx_seq_one_letter_code
_entity_poly.pdbx_strand_id
1 'polypeptide(L)'
;MVLQLANNGDLREYLKINFSNGLKFLHKNDIIHRDLHSKNILVHDGKLLIADFGLSKDETSKTSNASVHGMQAYIDPQCLKSESYKRSKKSDIYSFGVILWKISSGRPPFQSLAKIPYGIVIHVSQGGREKNFQRRMKTTFNKLIKWKMN
;
A
#
# COMPACT_ATOMS: atom_id res chain seq x y z
N MET A 1 -5.17 -38.11 5.65
CA MET A 1 -5.59 -36.89 4.94
C MET A 1 -4.65 -36.69 3.76
N VAL A 2 -5.14 -36.82 2.53
CA VAL A 2 -4.35 -36.57 1.31
C VAL A 2 -4.50 -35.09 0.99
N LEU A 3 -3.42 -34.32 1.15
CA LEU A 3 -3.38 -32.91 0.73
C LEU A 3 -2.73 -32.82 -0.65
N GLN A 4 -3.33 -32.02 -1.53
CA GLN A 4 -2.74 -31.67 -2.82
C GLN A 4 -1.42 -30.91 -2.57
N LEU A 5 -0.35 -31.29 -3.26
CA LEU A 5 0.97 -30.66 -3.08
C LEU A 5 0.93 -29.21 -3.62
N ALA A 6 1.03 -28.24 -2.72
CA ALA A 6 1.20 -26.84 -3.10
C ALA A 6 2.69 -26.55 -3.38
N ASN A 7 3.04 -26.29 -4.64
CA ASN A 7 4.41 -26.09 -5.12
C ASN A 7 4.82 -24.61 -5.27
N ASN A 8 3.94 -23.66 -4.95
CA ASN A 8 4.15 -22.22 -5.18
C ASN A 8 4.54 -21.43 -3.91
N GLY A 9 5.10 -22.10 -2.91
CA GLY A 9 5.46 -21.49 -1.63
C GLY A 9 4.26 -21.15 -0.75
N ASP A 10 4.47 -20.33 0.28
CA ASP A 10 3.40 -19.87 1.16
C ASP A 10 2.77 -18.54 0.68
N LEU A 11 1.65 -18.15 1.29
CA LEU A 11 0.95 -16.90 0.96
C LEU A 11 1.86 -15.67 1.05
N ARG A 12 2.83 -15.67 1.97
CA ARG A 12 3.76 -14.55 2.17
C ARG A 12 4.74 -14.47 1.00
N GLU A 13 5.28 -15.58 0.54
CA GLU A 13 6.15 -15.63 -0.64
C GLU A 13 5.40 -15.21 -1.90
N TYR A 14 4.19 -15.74 -2.10
CA TYR A 14 3.36 -15.39 -3.24
C TYR A 14 3.07 -13.88 -3.31
N LEU A 15 2.66 -13.27 -2.19
CA LEU A 15 2.39 -11.82 -2.12
C LEU A 15 3.66 -10.99 -2.29
N LYS A 16 4.78 -11.41 -1.69
CA LYS A 16 6.05 -10.70 -1.80
C LYS A 16 6.53 -10.69 -3.25
N ILE A 17 6.48 -11.81 -3.95
CA ILE A 17 7.00 -11.93 -5.32
C ILE A 17 6.07 -11.25 -6.30
N ASN A 18 4.80 -11.66 -6.38
CA ASN A 18 3.92 -11.22 -7.45
C ASN A 18 3.57 -9.74 -7.37
N PHE A 19 3.31 -9.24 -6.16
CA PHE A 19 2.93 -7.84 -5.99
C PHE A 19 4.12 -6.90 -6.20
N SER A 20 5.30 -7.26 -5.67
CA SER A 20 6.50 -6.44 -5.85
C SER A 20 6.93 -6.38 -7.31
N ASN A 21 6.71 -7.43 -8.10
CA ASN A 21 7.04 -7.44 -9.51
C ASN A 21 6.21 -6.43 -10.31
N GLY A 22 4.89 -6.38 -10.09
CA GLY A 22 4.01 -5.41 -10.77
C GLY A 22 4.38 -3.96 -10.42
N LEU A 23 4.58 -3.66 -9.13
CA LEU A 23 4.95 -2.31 -8.71
C LEU A 23 6.36 -1.91 -9.17
N LYS A 24 7.31 -2.86 -9.12
CA LYS A 24 8.67 -2.66 -9.64
C LYS A 24 8.67 -2.40 -11.14
N PHE A 25 7.79 -3.05 -11.89
CA PHE A 25 7.64 -2.78 -13.32
C PHE A 25 7.20 -1.34 -13.57
N LEU A 26 6.17 -0.85 -12.87
CA LEU A 26 5.73 0.55 -13.00
C LEU A 26 6.86 1.52 -12.64
N HIS A 27 7.50 1.31 -11.49
CA HIS A 27 8.58 2.18 -11.01
C HIS A 27 9.82 2.16 -11.89
N LYS A 28 10.11 1.05 -12.58
CA LYS A 28 11.21 0.98 -13.55
C LYS A 28 10.91 1.77 -14.83
N ASN A 29 9.63 1.94 -15.17
CA ASN A 29 9.18 2.74 -16.32
C ASN A 29 8.77 4.16 -15.89
N ASP A 30 9.24 4.63 -14.74
CA ASP A 30 8.94 5.97 -14.20
C ASP A 30 7.45 6.27 -14.00
N ILE A 31 6.60 5.24 -13.89
CA ILE A 31 5.16 5.39 -13.64
C ILE A 31 4.90 5.34 -12.13
N ILE A 32 4.27 6.40 -11.62
CA ILE A 32 3.72 6.46 -10.25
C ILE A 32 2.21 6.21 -10.32
N HIS A 33 1.71 5.26 -9.55
CA HIS A 33 0.30 4.87 -9.57
C HIS A 33 -0.61 5.94 -8.95
N ARG A 34 -0.19 6.53 -7.81
CA ARG A 34 -0.86 7.62 -7.06
C ARG A 34 -2.21 7.30 -6.42
N ASP A 35 -2.81 6.14 -6.74
CA ASP A 35 -4.02 5.60 -6.09
C ASP A 35 -3.95 4.09 -5.84
N LEU A 36 -2.80 3.64 -5.34
CA LEU A 36 -2.59 2.22 -5.07
C LEU A 36 -3.35 1.83 -3.79
N HIS A 37 -4.33 0.94 -3.90
CA HIS A 37 -5.04 0.41 -2.74
C HIS A 37 -5.58 -0.99 -3.02
N SER A 38 -6.00 -1.70 -1.96
CA SER A 38 -6.42 -3.10 -2.09
C SER A 38 -7.56 -3.37 -3.09
N LYS A 39 -8.42 -2.41 -3.42
CA LYS A 39 -9.47 -2.59 -4.45
C LYS A 39 -8.94 -2.44 -5.89
N ASN A 40 -7.74 -1.90 -6.06
CA ASN A 40 -7.05 -1.73 -7.35
C ASN A 40 -6.06 -2.87 -7.61
N ILE A 41 -6.16 -3.95 -6.82
CA ILE A 41 -5.39 -5.17 -6.99
C ILE A 41 -6.37 -6.26 -7.36
N LEU A 42 -6.25 -6.71 -8.59
CA LEU A 42 -7.11 -7.73 -9.16
C LEU A 42 -6.40 -9.08 -9.13
N VAL A 43 -7.19 -10.14 -9.02
CA VAL A 43 -6.73 -11.52 -9.17
C VAL A 43 -7.29 -12.05 -10.48
N HIS A 44 -6.42 -12.41 -11.41
CA HIS A 44 -6.80 -13.00 -12.69
C HIS A 44 -5.93 -14.24 -12.93
N ASP A 45 -6.55 -15.40 -13.06
CA ASP A 45 -5.89 -16.70 -13.27
C ASP A 45 -4.74 -16.97 -12.30
N GLY A 46 -4.99 -16.70 -11.01
CA GLY A 46 -3.98 -16.89 -9.97
C GLY A 46 -2.78 -15.94 -10.08
N LYS A 47 -2.92 -14.80 -10.76
CA LYS A 47 -1.93 -13.71 -10.82
C LYS A 47 -2.50 -12.41 -10.25
N LEU A 48 -1.66 -11.64 -9.60
CA LEU A 48 -2.00 -10.31 -9.10
C LEU A 48 -1.73 -9.25 -10.16
N LEU A 49 -2.72 -8.41 -10.44
CA LEU A 49 -2.65 -7.31 -11.39
C LEU A 49 -2.91 -5.98 -10.68
N ILE A 50 -2.12 -4.96 -11.01
CA ILE A 50 -2.37 -3.58 -10.59
C ILE A 50 -3.29 -2.94 -11.64
N ALA A 51 -4.37 -2.33 -11.21
CA ALA A 51 -5.42 -1.76 -12.06
C ALA A 51 -5.73 -0.31 -11.68
N ASP A 52 -6.50 0.37 -12.52
CA ASP A 52 -6.95 1.76 -12.36
C ASP A 52 -5.82 2.81 -12.37
N PHE A 53 -5.36 3.11 -13.58
CA PHE A 53 -4.29 4.07 -13.86
C PHE A 53 -4.80 5.51 -14.05
N GLY A 54 -6.07 5.81 -13.73
CA GLY A 54 -6.68 7.11 -14.01
C GLY A 54 -5.98 8.30 -13.34
N LEU A 55 -5.28 8.04 -12.23
CA LEU A 55 -4.49 9.03 -11.50
C LEU A 55 -2.98 8.89 -11.71
N SER A 56 -2.55 7.88 -12.47
CA SER A 56 -1.15 7.56 -12.68
C SER A 56 -0.43 8.64 -13.47
N LYS A 57 0.87 8.77 -13.21
CA LYS A 57 1.67 9.85 -13.79
C LYS A 57 3.12 9.45 -13.92
N ASP A 58 3.74 9.91 -15.00
CA ASP A 58 5.18 9.82 -15.19
C ASP A 58 5.88 10.70 -14.14
N GLU A 59 6.87 10.15 -13.42
CA GLU A 59 7.66 10.83 -12.41
C GLU A 59 8.43 12.02 -12.99
N THR A 60 8.79 11.98 -14.28
CA THR A 60 9.48 13.05 -15.00
C THR A 60 8.55 14.20 -15.41
N SER A 61 7.23 14.02 -15.31
CA SER A 61 6.27 15.03 -15.73
C SER A 61 6.29 16.26 -14.81
N LYS A 62 6.50 17.43 -15.42
CA LYS A 62 6.54 18.73 -14.72
C LYS A 62 5.17 19.17 -14.16
N THR A 63 4.08 18.56 -14.64
CA THR A 63 2.69 18.91 -14.29
C THR A 63 2.16 18.15 -13.07
N SER A 64 3.04 17.65 -12.19
CA SER A 64 2.62 16.95 -10.98
C SER A 64 1.91 17.90 -10.00
N ASN A 65 0.57 17.94 -10.09
CA ASN A 65 -0.28 18.61 -9.12
C ASN A 65 -0.22 17.85 -7.80
N ALA A 66 -0.05 18.58 -6.71
CA ALA A 66 0.00 18.06 -5.35
C ALA A 66 -1.39 17.78 -4.76
N SER A 67 -2.42 17.71 -5.60
CA SER A 67 -3.78 17.43 -5.18
C SER A 67 -3.89 16.07 -4.50
N VAL A 68 -4.52 16.07 -3.32
CA VAL A 68 -4.71 14.89 -2.50
C VAL A 68 -5.93 14.12 -3.03
N HIS A 69 -5.67 13.10 -3.84
CA HIS A 69 -6.68 12.14 -4.32
C HIS A 69 -6.41 10.73 -3.79
N GLY A 70 -7.43 9.88 -3.77
CA GLY A 70 -7.34 8.47 -3.41
C GLY A 70 -7.95 8.11 -2.06
N MET A 71 -7.81 6.85 -1.66
CA MET A 71 -8.41 6.34 -0.42
C MET A 71 -7.56 6.73 0.81
N GLN A 72 -8.14 7.52 1.72
CA GLN A 72 -7.46 8.17 2.85
C GLN A 72 -6.42 7.32 3.59
N ALA A 73 -6.74 6.05 3.88
CA ALA A 73 -5.84 5.14 4.60
C ALA A 73 -4.55 4.78 3.85
N TYR A 74 -4.54 4.92 2.53
CA TYR A 74 -3.44 4.55 1.65
C TYR A 74 -2.61 5.77 1.22
N ILE A 75 -3.06 6.99 1.56
CA ILE A 75 -2.38 8.21 1.15
C ILE A 75 -1.12 8.42 1.99
N ASP A 76 -0.01 8.67 1.30
CA ASP A 76 1.27 9.05 1.90
C ASP A 76 1.07 10.22 2.90
N PRO A 77 1.47 10.07 4.17
CA PRO A 77 1.31 11.09 5.21
C PRO A 77 1.90 12.45 4.81
N GLN A 78 2.94 12.49 3.98
CA GLN A 78 3.53 13.75 3.51
C GLN A 78 2.56 14.54 2.61
N CYS A 79 1.73 13.83 1.82
CA CYS A 79 0.65 14.46 1.05
C CYS A 79 -0.41 15.11 1.94
N LEU A 80 -0.58 14.61 3.17
CA LEU A 80 -1.56 15.12 4.13
C LEU A 80 -1.01 16.29 4.96
N LYS A 81 0.32 16.45 5.00
CA LYS A 81 1.00 17.50 5.76
C LYS A 81 1.29 18.75 4.93
N SER A 82 1.48 18.59 3.63
CA SER A 82 1.84 19.69 2.75
C SER A 82 1.13 19.59 1.42
N GLU A 83 0.40 20.64 1.07
CA GLU A 83 -0.22 20.82 -0.24
C GLU A 83 0.80 21.05 -1.36
N SER A 84 2.08 21.25 -1.05
CA SER A 84 3.15 21.33 -2.06
C SER A 84 3.88 20.01 -2.27
N TYR A 85 3.58 18.99 -1.46
CA TYR A 85 4.26 17.70 -1.55
C TYR A 85 3.90 16.99 -2.86
N LYS A 86 4.92 16.74 -3.67
CA LYS A 86 4.79 15.98 -4.91
C LYS A 86 4.86 14.49 -4.61
N ARG A 87 3.78 13.78 -4.95
CA ARG A 87 3.76 12.31 -4.92
C ARG A 87 4.86 11.76 -5.83
N SER A 88 5.54 10.74 -5.31
CA SER A 88 6.63 10.04 -5.99
C SER A 88 6.42 8.53 -5.91
N LYS A 89 7.35 7.75 -6.47
CA LYS A 89 7.39 6.29 -6.26
C LYS A 89 7.33 5.92 -4.77
N LYS A 90 7.87 6.75 -3.87
CA LYS A 90 7.81 6.51 -2.41
C LYS A 90 6.38 6.52 -1.86
N SER A 91 5.48 7.30 -2.46
CA SER A 91 4.08 7.35 -2.06
C SER A 91 3.34 6.05 -2.42
N ASP A 92 3.67 5.42 -3.55
CA ASP A 92 3.16 4.08 -3.87
C ASP A 92 3.75 3.02 -2.92
N ILE A 93 5.02 3.15 -2.52
CA ILE A 93 5.62 2.26 -1.51
C ILE A 93 4.89 2.40 -0.17
N TYR A 94 4.48 3.62 0.23
CA TYR A 94 3.63 3.81 1.40
C TYR A 94 2.34 2.99 1.29
N SER A 95 1.60 3.23 0.22
CA SER A 95 0.34 2.56 -0.12
C SER A 95 0.47 1.03 -0.13
N PHE A 96 1.53 0.50 -0.74
CA PHE A 96 1.81 -0.93 -0.79
C PHE A 96 1.95 -1.56 0.60
N GLY A 97 2.60 -0.86 1.54
CA GLY A 97 2.68 -1.39 2.91
C GLY A 97 1.36 -1.40 3.66
N VAL A 98 0.45 -0.47 3.37
CA VAL A 98 -0.91 -0.51 3.95
C VAL A 98 -1.68 -1.70 3.38
N ILE A 99 -1.48 -2.05 2.10
CA ILE A 99 -2.05 -3.27 1.50
C ILE A 99 -1.50 -4.51 2.19
N LEU A 100 -0.18 -4.59 2.36
CA LEU A 100 0.48 -5.68 3.10
C LEU A 100 -0.02 -5.79 4.55
N TRP A 101 -0.22 -4.66 5.23
CA TRP A 101 -0.81 -4.62 6.56
C TRP A 101 -2.25 -5.15 6.54
N LYS A 102 -3.09 -4.72 5.60
CA LYS A 102 -4.48 -5.19 5.45
C LYS A 102 -4.54 -6.69 5.25
N ILE A 103 -3.71 -7.23 4.36
CA ILE A 103 -3.69 -8.68 4.09
C ILE A 103 -3.25 -9.43 5.34
N SER A 104 -2.18 -8.98 6.00
CA SER A 104 -1.66 -9.67 7.19
C SER A 104 -2.58 -9.58 8.41
N SER A 105 -3.33 -8.48 8.56
CA SER A 105 -4.28 -8.30 9.66
C SER A 105 -5.66 -8.90 9.39
N GLY A 106 -6.02 -9.14 8.12
CA GLY A 106 -7.36 -9.53 7.69
C GLY A 106 -8.42 -8.45 7.96
N ARG A 107 -8.03 -7.19 8.19
CA ARG A 107 -8.93 -6.11 8.61
C ARG A 107 -8.82 -4.86 7.73
N PRO A 108 -9.89 -4.07 7.61
CA PRO A 108 -9.79 -2.74 7.01
C PRO A 108 -8.80 -1.85 7.77
N PRO A 109 -7.89 -1.13 7.08
CA PRO A 109 -7.03 -0.12 7.70
C PRO A 109 -7.83 0.91 8.47
N PHE A 110 -7.38 1.26 9.67
CA PHE A 110 -7.99 2.29 10.53
C PHE A 110 -9.50 2.10 10.75
N GLN A 111 -9.98 0.85 10.88
CA GLN A 111 -11.41 0.52 11.00
C GLN A 111 -12.17 1.35 12.06
N SER A 112 -11.55 1.65 13.21
CA SER A 112 -12.17 2.45 14.27
C SER A 112 -12.33 3.93 13.91
N LEU A 113 -11.51 4.44 12.99
CA LEU A 113 -11.53 5.83 12.53
C LEU A 113 -12.36 6.00 11.26
N ALA A 114 -12.74 4.92 10.59
CA ALA A 114 -13.46 4.95 9.31
C ALA A 114 -14.83 5.63 9.37
N LYS A 115 -15.45 5.71 10.56
CA LYS A 115 -16.73 6.39 10.78
C LYS A 115 -16.59 7.87 11.19
N ILE A 116 -15.37 8.31 11.50
CA ILE A 116 -15.11 9.68 11.96
C ILE A 116 -14.73 10.51 10.72
N PRO A 117 -15.48 11.56 10.37
CA PRO A 117 -15.10 12.45 9.26
C PRO A 117 -13.66 12.94 9.42
N TYR A 118 -12.85 12.75 8.38
CA TYR A 118 -11.41 13.06 8.37
C TYR A 118 -10.56 12.38 9.45
N GLY A 119 -11.11 11.44 10.23
CA GLY A 119 -10.42 10.85 11.38
C GLY A 119 -9.14 10.12 11.00
N ILE A 120 -9.15 9.42 9.85
CA ILE A 120 -7.96 8.77 9.31
C ILE A 120 -6.92 9.81 8.91
N VAL A 121 -7.33 10.86 8.19
CA VAL A 121 -6.43 11.93 7.71
C VAL A 121 -5.74 12.62 8.86
N ILE A 122 -6.50 13.07 9.87
CA ILE A 122 -5.98 13.74 11.07
C ILE A 122 -5.02 12.82 11.83
N HIS A 123 -5.41 11.56 12.04
CA HIS A 123 -4.57 10.62 12.77
C HIS A 123 -3.24 10.33 12.04
N VAL A 124 -3.30 10.08 10.73
CA VAL A 124 -2.12 9.74 9.92
C VAL A 124 -1.18 10.93 9.74
N SER A 125 -1.71 12.14 9.56
CA SER A 125 -0.92 13.37 9.43
C SER A 125 -0.16 13.68 10.73
N GLN A 126 -0.71 13.33 11.90
CA GLN A 126 -0.05 13.44 13.20
C GLN A 126 0.94 12.30 13.48
N GLY A 127 1.18 11.39 12.51
CA GLY A 127 2.10 10.26 12.67
C GLY A 127 1.47 9.01 13.26
N GLY A 128 0.16 9.03 13.54
CA GLY A 128 -0.60 7.87 13.98
C GLY A 128 -0.59 6.74 12.95
N ARG A 129 -0.56 5.49 13.41
CA ARG A 129 -0.50 4.27 12.60
C ARG A 129 -1.43 3.21 13.17
N GLU A 130 -1.71 2.19 12.37
CA GLU A 130 -2.52 1.06 12.77
C GLU A 130 -1.96 0.39 14.02
N LYS A 131 -2.83 0.02 14.95
CA LYS A 131 -2.42 -0.68 16.17
C LYS A 131 -1.86 -2.06 15.81
N ASN A 132 -0.64 -2.35 16.26
CA ASN A 132 0.02 -3.63 16.00
C ASN A 132 -0.77 -4.78 16.63
N PHE A 133 -0.95 -5.86 15.87
CA PHE A 133 -1.48 -7.11 16.38
C PHE A 133 -0.34 -7.92 17.01
N GLN A 134 -0.44 -8.20 18.32
CA GLN A 134 0.58 -8.97 19.05
C GLN A 134 0.55 -10.48 18.79
N ARG A 135 -0.31 -11.01 17.90
CA ARG A 135 -0.33 -12.46 17.61
C ARG A 135 0.59 -12.81 16.44
N ARG A 136 1.86 -12.99 16.80
CA ARG A 136 2.85 -13.93 16.22
C ARG A 136 3.02 -13.87 14.69
N MET A 137 3.82 -12.92 14.20
CA MET A 137 4.49 -13.03 12.88
C MET A 137 6.01 -12.83 13.04
N LYS A 138 6.78 -13.75 12.42
CA LYS A 138 8.25 -13.83 12.51
C LYS A 138 8.93 -12.59 11.90
N THR A 139 9.52 -11.78 12.78
CA THR A 139 10.70 -10.89 12.71
C THR A 139 11.04 -10.08 11.45
N THR A 140 10.89 -10.55 10.21
CA THR A 140 11.29 -9.79 9.00
C THR A 140 10.21 -8.82 8.51
N PHE A 141 8.92 -9.17 8.61
CA PHE A 141 7.83 -8.29 8.16
C PHE A 141 7.69 -7.06 9.07
N ASN A 142 7.93 -7.23 10.38
CA ASN A 142 8.00 -6.15 11.34
C ASN A 142 9.15 -5.16 11.05
N LYS A 143 10.26 -5.59 10.42
CA LYS A 143 11.33 -4.66 10.00
C LYS A 143 10.89 -3.79 8.82
N LEU A 144 10.13 -4.34 7.88
CA LEU A 144 9.57 -3.60 6.74
C LEU A 144 8.44 -2.64 7.17
N ILE A 145 7.65 -3.03 8.17
CA ILE A 145 6.66 -2.15 8.82
C ILE A 145 7.37 -1.09 9.69
N LYS A 146 8.38 -1.45 10.49
CA LYS A 146 9.15 -0.48 11.31
C LYS A 146 9.96 0.50 10.48
N TRP A 147 10.53 0.10 9.34
CA TRP A 147 11.24 1.03 8.44
C TRP A 147 10.31 2.10 7.83
N LYS A 148 8.99 1.87 7.83
CA LYS A 148 7.97 2.87 7.47
C LYS A 148 7.59 3.82 8.61
N MET A 149 8.12 3.61 9.81
CA MET A 149 7.71 4.30 11.05
C MET A 149 8.74 5.32 11.56
N ASN A 150 9.88 5.47 10.89
CA ASN A 150 10.86 6.54 11.11
C ASN A 150 11.03 7.37 9.84
#